data_AF-A0A4Q3NIY6-F1
#
_entry.id   AF-A0A4Q3NIY6-F1
#
_cell.length_a   1.000
_cell.length_b   1.000
_cell.length_c   1.000
_cell.angle_alpha   90.00
_cell.angle_beta   90.00
_cell.angle_gamma   90.00
#
_symmetry.space_group_name_H-M   'P 1'
#
loop_
_entity.id
_entity.type
_entity.pdbx_description
1 polymer ?
#
loop_
_entity_poly.entity_id
_entity_poly.type
_entity_poly.pdbx_seq_one_letter_code
_entity_poly.pdbx_strand_id
1 'polypeptide(L)'
;MEVSFSKEIESLRLGAGDTFHGEGILAITKALLQSGVSYVGGYQGAPVSHLLDVMVQAKPYMDELGVHVEACANEASAAAMLGASIHYPLRGAVTWKSIVGTNVASDALSNLSSPGVKGGALIVVGEDYGEGASVIQERTQAYALKSSMCLLDPRPDLAVMVRMVEHGFRLSEASNMPAILELRIRACHVRGSFEASDNLPPAISTRALMENPAGFDYNKLAHPPVTFRHEKLKGEERIPAARKYIADNHLNDLMPGKHADLGIVVQGGLYNSLIRSLQQLGLADAFGESGIPLLVLNVTYPLVPEQVADFCVGKRGVLVVEEGQPEYIEQDIATLLRRRDIQTPLHGKDLLPAAGEYSVEVLSQGLSHFASSYLPGPATESAKAWLAGNRERRAEVAAQLDKPLPIRPPSFCIGCPERPVFSALKLAQQELGPVHVAADIGCHAFGTFEPFSMGHSILGYGMSLASRAGVSPMMQRRTLSIMGDGGFWHNGLLTGVQSALFNNDDAVLLIFKNGYSSATGTQDLISTPGANEAMSAERMKSQTHTNTTIESTLQGLGVQWLRTVHTYK
;
A
#
# COMPACT_ATOMS: atom_id res chain seq x y z
N MET A 1 -11.17 15.56 -14.72
CA MET A 1 -12.14 14.77 -15.52
C MET A 1 -12.27 13.48 -14.74
N GLU A 2 -13.33 13.35 -13.95
CA GLU A 2 -13.54 12.18 -13.10
C GLU A 2 -13.72 10.95 -13.99
N VAL A 3 -13.01 9.86 -13.68
CA VAL A 3 -13.22 8.58 -14.36
C VAL A 3 -14.59 8.06 -13.93
N SER A 4 -15.50 7.86 -14.90
CA SER A 4 -16.81 7.26 -14.64
C SER A 4 -16.67 5.75 -14.61
N PHE A 5 -16.99 5.13 -13.47
CA PHE A 5 -16.87 3.69 -13.25
C PHE A 5 -18.15 2.91 -13.58
N SER A 6 -19.02 3.44 -14.45
CA SER A 6 -20.35 2.86 -14.73
C SER A 6 -20.30 1.36 -15.13
N LYS A 7 -19.36 0.95 -15.99
CA LYS A 7 -19.20 -0.45 -16.41
C LYS A 7 -18.63 -1.33 -15.30
N GLU A 8 -17.69 -0.77 -14.54
CA GLU A 8 -17.06 -1.41 -13.39
C GLU A 8 -18.08 -1.66 -12.27
N ILE A 9 -19.05 -0.76 -12.09
CA ILE A 9 -20.14 -0.94 -11.13
C ILE A 9 -21.08 -2.07 -11.56
N GLU A 10 -21.37 -2.21 -12.86
CA GLU A 10 -22.19 -3.31 -13.38
C GLU A 10 -21.53 -4.68 -13.12
N SER A 11 -20.20 -4.78 -13.26
CA SER A 11 -19.48 -6.05 -13.03
C SER A 11 -19.48 -6.49 -11.56
N LEU A 12 -19.72 -5.58 -10.61
CA LEU A 12 -19.88 -5.93 -9.20
C LEU A 12 -21.17 -6.72 -8.93
N ARG A 13 -22.18 -6.62 -9.81
CA ARG A 13 -23.47 -7.33 -9.68
C ARG A 13 -23.46 -8.77 -10.16
N LEU A 14 -22.40 -9.21 -10.86
CA LEU A 14 -22.28 -10.58 -11.35
C LEU A 14 -22.46 -11.58 -10.21
N GLY A 15 -23.21 -12.65 -10.46
CA GLY A 15 -23.57 -13.67 -9.48
C GLY A 15 -23.00 -15.05 -9.78
N ALA A 16 -23.47 -16.05 -9.05
CA ALA A 16 -23.10 -17.44 -9.29
C ALA A 16 -23.48 -17.87 -10.72
N GLY A 17 -22.50 -18.40 -11.45
CA GLY A 17 -22.66 -18.83 -12.86
C GLY A 17 -22.23 -17.77 -13.88
N ASP A 18 -21.99 -16.54 -13.46
CA ASP A 18 -21.40 -15.51 -14.30
C ASP A 18 -19.86 -15.58 -14.27
N THR A 19 -19.21 -15.12 -15.34
CA THR A 19 -17.75 -14.96 -15.38
C THR A 19 -17.40 -13.47 -15.28
N PHE A 20 -16.62 -13.12 -14.26
CA PHE A 20 -16.05 -11.78 -14.14
C PHE A 20 -14.86 -11.62 -15.09
N HIS A 21 -14.78 -10.48 -15.77
CA HIS A 21 -13.61 -10.07 -16.55
C HIS A 21 -13.22 -8.63 -16.16
N GLY A 22 -11.98 -8.41 -15.76
CA GLY A 22 -11.57 -7.08 -15.33
C GLY A 22 -10.15 -7.00 -14.79
N GLU A 23 -9.84 -5.87 -14.14
CA GLU A 23 -8.58 -5.62 -13.45
C GLU A 23 -8.59 -6.18 -12.03
N GLY A 24 -7.40 -6.48 -11.51
CA GLY A 24 -7.17 -7.04 -10.18
C GLY A 24 -7.91 -6.29 -9.08
N ILE A 25 -7.80 -4.96 -9.05
CA ILE A 25 -8.42 -4.16 -7.99
C ILE A 25 -9.96 -4.27 -7.96
N LEU A 26 -10.61 -4.39 -9.12
CA LEU A 26 -12.05 -4.60 -9.20
C LEU A 26 -12.45 -6.02 -8.77
N ALA A 27 -11.61 -7.01 -9.07
CA ALA A 27 -11.81 -8.37 -8.57
C ALA A 27 -11.77 -8.40 -7.04
N ILE A 28 -10.88 -7.62 -6.42
CA ILE A 28 -10.86 -7.44 -4.95
C ILE A 28 -12.14 -6.78 -4.45
N THR A 29 -12.59 -5.69 -5.08
CA THR A 29 -13.88 -5.03 -4.74
C THR A 29 -15.04 -6.03 -4.78
N LYS A 30 -15.13 -6.84 -5.85
CA LYS A 30 -16.14 -7.89 -5.97
C LYS A 30 -15.99 -8.97 -4.88
N ALA A 31 -14.77 -9.40 -4.59
CA ALA A 31 -14.50 -10.40 -3.55
C ALA A 31 -14.90 -9.92 -2.14
N LEU A 32 -14.76 -8.62 -1.84
CA LEU A 32 -15.24 -8.03 -0.59
C LEU A 32 -16.77 -8.21 -0.44
N LEU A 33 -17.53 -7.97 -1.51
CA LEU A 33 -18.98 -8.14 -1.54
C LEU A 33 -19.40 -9.62 -1.45
N GLN A 34 -18.68 -10.51 -2.14
CA GLN A 34 -18.85 -11.97 -2.01
C GLN A 34 -18.54 -12.46 -0.59
N SER A 35 -17.72 -11.73 0.16
CA SER A 35 -17.34 -12.08 1.53
C SER A 35 -18.29 -11.54 2.59
N GLY A 36 -19.35 -10.80 2.22
CA GLY A 36 -20.30 -10.24 3.17
C GLY A 36 -19.70 -9.19 4.10
N VAL A 37 -18.90 -8.29 3.54
CA VAL A 37 -18.34 -7.15 4.26
C VAL A 37 -19.44 -6.19 4.75
N SER A 38 -19.46 -5.87 6.04
CA SER A 38 -20.44 -4.95 6.62
C SER A 38 -20.08 -3.49 6.36
N TYR A 39 -18.79 -3.17 6.35
CA TYR A 39 -18.32 -1.81 6.14
C TYR A 39 -16.96 -1.77 5.43
N VAL A 40 -16.76 -0.75 4.59
CA VAL A 40 -15.51 -0.48 3.88
C VAL A 40 -15.10 0.97 4.08
N GLY A 41 -13.90 1.17 4.62
CA GLY A 41 -13.30 2.49 4.80
C GLY A 41 -12.03 2.66 3.98
N GLY A 42 -11.45 3.85 3.96
CA GLY A 42 -10.12 4.01 3.39
C GLY A 42 -9.71 5.43 3.13
N TYR A 43 -8.44 5.60 2.82
CA TYR A 43 -7.87 6.83 2.28
C TYR A 43 -7.26 6.51 0.93
N GLN A 44 -7.70 7.18 -0.13
CA GLN A 44 -7.32 6.80 -1.48
C GLN A 44 -5.83 7.04 -1.76
N GLY A 45 -5.21 6.06 -2.43
CA GLY A 45 -3.90 6.21 -3.02
C GLY A 45 -3.61 5.09 -4.01
N ALA A 46 -2.93 5.43 -5.11
CA ALA A 46 -2.47 4.45 -6.09
C ALA A 46 -1.49 3.45 -5.42
N PRO A 47 -1.51 2.15 -5.77
CA PRO A 47 -2.23 1.54 -6.90
C PRO A 47 -3.68 1.07 -6.60
N VAL A 48 -4.19 1.26 -5.38
CA VAL A 48 -5.49 0.70 -4.93
C VAL A 48 -6.63 1.73 -4.89
N SER A 49 -6.42 2.96 -5.36
CA SER A 49 -7.41 4.06 -5.29
C SER A 49 -8.78 3.68 -5.88
N HIS A 50 -8.79 2.94 -7.00
CA HIS A 50 -10.02 2.53 -7.67
C HIS A 50 -10.95 1.70 -6.79
N LEU A 51 -10.45 0.98 -5.77
CA LEU A 51 -11.31 0.18 -4.88
C LEU A 51 -12.35 1.06 -4.20
N LEU A 52 -11.90 2.12 -3.54
CA LEU A 52 -12.77 3.01 -2.78
C LEU A 52 -13.57 3.92 -3.72
N ASP A 53 -12.95 4.44 -4.79
CA ASP A 53 -13.62 5.32 -5.76
C ASP A 53 -14.83 4.61 -6.42
N VAL A 54 -14.65 3.35 -6.83
CA VAL A 54 -15.73 2.54 -7.40
C VAL A 54 -16.83 2.30 -6.37
N MET A 55 -16.49 1.97 -5.13
CA MET A 55 -17.50 1.74 -4.07
C MET A 55 -18.29 3.01 -3.72
N VAL A 56 -17.62 4.17 -3.68
CA VAL A 56 -18.28 5.47 -3.44
C VAL A 56 -19.22 5.82 -4.60
N GLN A 57 -18.78 5.66 -5.86
CA GLN A 57 -19.66 5.86 -7.03
C GLN A 57 -20.78 4.81 -7.11
N ALA A 58 -20.56 3.60 -6.56
CA ALA A 58 -21.54 2.52 -6.46
C ALA A 58 -22.50 2.67 -5.26
N LYS A 59 -22.55 3.82 -4.57
CA LYS A 59 -23.35 3.99 -3.33
C LYS A 59 -24.78 3.42 -3.41
N PRO A 60 -25.58 3.63 -4.48
CA PRO A 60 -26.91 3.04 -4.56
C PRO A 60 -26.92 1.51 -4.48
N TYR A 61 -25.89 0.85 -5.04
CA TYR A 61 -25.73 -0.59 -4.95
C TYR A 61 -25.21 -1.04 -3.57
N MET A 62 -24.33 -0.27 -2.94
CA MET A 62 -23.88 -0.55 -1.58
C MET A 62 -25.05 -0.46 -0.58
N ASP A 63 -25.93 0.54 -0.74
CA ASP A 63 -27.16 0.70 0.04
C ASP A 63 -28.16 -0.45 -0.16
N GLU A 64 -28.20 -1.04 -1.37
CA GLU A 64 -29.01 -2.23 -1.68
C GLU A 64 -28.54 -3.46 -0.88
N LEU A 65 -27.23 -3.68 -0.79
CA LEU A 65 -26.61 -4.77 -0.04
C LEU A 65 -26.54 -4.50 1.48
N GLY A 66 -26.65 -3.23 1.89
CA GLY A 66 -26.50 -2.79 3.28
C GLY A 66 -25.05 -2.56 3.72
N VAL A 67 -24.13 -2.37 2.77
CA VAL A 67 -22.71 -2.13 3.04
C VAL A 67 -22.48 -0.65 3.33
N HIS A 68 -21.89 -0.34 4.48
CA HIS A 68 -21.46 1.04 4.79
C HIS A 68 -20.13 1.36 4.10
N VAL A 69 -20.06 2.46 3.36
CA VAL A 69 -18.81 2.90 2.70
C VAL A 69 -18.44 4.29 3.17
N GLU A 70 -17.18 4.46 3.59
CA GLU A 70 -16.68 5.71 4.17
C GLU A 70 -15.33 6.10 3.58
N ALA A 71 -15.28 7.27 2.92
CA ALA A 71 -14.02 7.93 2.61
C ALA A 71 -13.50 8.65 3.86
N CYS A 72 -12.37 8.19 4.38
CA CYS A 72 -11.81 8.69 5.63
C CYS A 72 -10.87 9.88 5.37
N ALA A 73 -10.63 10.70 6.40
CA ALA A 73 -9.75 11.87 6.29
C ALA A 73 -8.25 11.49 6.15
N ASN A 74 -7.86 10.34 6.69
CA ASN A 74 -6.51 9.76 6.63
C ASN A 74 -6.54 8.27 6.97
N GLU A 75 -5.41 7.57 6.81
CA GLU A 75 -5.29 6.14 7.06
C GLU A 75 -5.47 5.77 8.54
N ALA A 76 -5.15 6.67 9.47
CA ALA A 76 -5.36 6.46 10.91
C ALA A 76 -6.85 6.35 11.24
N SER A 77 -7.68 7.25 10.68
CA SER A 77 -9.14 7.20 10.82
C SER A 77 -9.71 5.95 10.15
N ALA A 78 -9.22 5.58 8.97
CA ALA A 78 -9.63 4.37 8.29
C ALA A 78 -9.33 3.13 9.15
N ALA A 79 -8.08 2.97 9.61
CA ALA A 79 -7.69 1.86 10.47
C ALA A 79 -8.48 1.82 11.79
N ALA A 80 -8.80 2.97 12.39
CA ALA A 80 -9.63 3.05 13.60
C ALA A 80 -11.05 2.51 13.38
N MET A 81 -11.61 2.65 12.17
CA MET A 81 -12.92 2.10 11.80
C MET A 81 -12.98 0.57 11.94
N LEU A 82 -11.85 -0.13 11.78
CA LEU A 82 -11.76 -1.57 12.05
C LEU A 82 -12.03 -1.92 13.52
N GLY A 83 -12.01 -0.95 14.44
CA GLY A 83 -12.34 -1.14 15.84
C GLY A 83 -13.72 -1.75 16.08
N ALA A 84 -14.68 -1.55 15.16
CA ALA A 84 -15.99 -2.22 15.25
C ALA A 84 -15.85 -3.76 15.23
N SER A 85 -14.93 -4.32 14.44
CA SER A 85 -14.67 -5.75 14.40
C SER A 85 -14.11 -6.34 15.71
N ILE A 86 -13.67 -5.53 16.69
CA ILE A 86 -13.18 -6.02 17.99
C ILE A 86 -14.30 -6.69 18.80
N HIS A 87 -15.44 -6.00 18.93
CA HIS A 87 -16.58 -6.42 19.76
C HIS A 87 -17.73 -7.02 18.95
N TYR A 88 -17.89 -6.58 17.70
CA TYR A 88 -19.00 -6.97 16.85
C TYR A 88 -18.56 -8.02 15.84
N PRO A 89 -19.41 -9.00 15.48
CA PRO A 89 -19.14 -9.95 14.40
C PRO A 89 -19.35 -9.30 13.02
N LEU A 90 -18.79 -8.09 12.83
CA LEU A 90 -18.86 -7.31 11.60
C LEU A 90 -17.57 -7.53 10.82
N ARG A 91 -17.71 -7.96 9.57
CA ARG A 91 -16.58 -7.99 8.64
C ARG A 91 -16.27 -6.57 8.18
N GLY A 92 -15.07 -6.10 8.46
CA GLY A 92 -14.62 -4.75 8.12
C GLY A 92 -13.46 -4.79 7.14
N ALA A 93 -13.49 -3.93 6.12
CA ALA A 93 -12.36 -3.73 5.23
C ALA A 93 -11.90 -2.27 5.21
N VAL A 94 -10.61 -2.04 5.07
CA VAL A 94 -10.05 -0.69 4.86
C VAL A 94 -8.97 -0.72 3.79
N THR A 95 -8.71 0.41 3.12
CA THR A 95 -7.70 0.49 2.06
C THR A 95 -6.86 1.75 2.12
N TRP A 96 -5.57 1.64 1.74
CA TRP A 96 -4.65 2.77 1.51
C TRP A 96 -3.40 2.37 0.73
N LYS A 97 -2.57 3.38 0.44
CA LYS A 97 -1.29 3.22 -0.26
C LYS A 97 -0.16 2.78 0.68
N SER A 98 0.44 1.65 0.33
CA SER A 98 1.75 1.12 0.75
C SER A 98 2.15 1.32 2.22
N ILE A 99 3.45 1.27 2.46
CA ILE A 99 4.07 1.51 3.76
C ILE A 99 3.79 2.91 4.30
N VAL A 100 3.66 3.92 3.45
CA VAL A 100 3.48 5.31 3.88
C VAL A 100 2.13 5.54 4.54
N GLY A 101 1.06 4.96 4.00
CA GLY A 101 -0.26 4.97 4.65
C GLY A 101 -0.28 4.09 5.90
N THR A 102 0.46 2.98 5.87
CA THR A 102 0.58 2.08 7.03
C THR A 102 1.33 2.75 8.20
N ASN A 103 2.29 3.64 7.92
CA ASN A 103 2.95 4.47 8.93
C ASN A 103 1.92 5.36 9.66
N VAL A 104 1.02 6.01 8.92
CA VAL A 104 -0.05 6.85 9.48
C VAL A 104 -1.05 6.00 10.27
N ALA A 105 -1.41 4.82 9.77
CA ALA A 105 -2.35 3.89 10.41
C ALA A 105 -1.80 3.15 11.63
N SER A 106 -0.49 3.15 11.87
CA SER A 106 0.18 2.18 12.74
C SER A 106 -0.33 2.15 14.18
N ASP A 107 -0.66 3.30 14.74
CA ASP A 107 -1.17 3.40 16.11
C ASP A 107 -2.51 2.69 16.27
N ALA A 108 -3.46 2.98 15.36
CA ALA A 108 -4.76 2.32 15.33
C ALA A 108 -4.62 0.80 15.10
N LEU A 109 -3.73 0.38 14.18
CA LEU A 109 -3.48 -1.05 13.92
C LEU A 109 -2.88 -1.80 15.12
N SER A 110 -2.02 -1.14 15.89
CA SER A 110 -1.44 -1.73 17.11
C SER A 110 -2.51 -1.92 18.18
N ASN A 111 -3.39 -0.93 18.34
CA ASN A 111 -4.53 -0.97 19.25
C ASN A 111 -5.64 -1.94 18.81
N LEU A 112 -5.82 -2.15 17.50
CA LEU A 112 -6.70 -3.18 16.94
C LEU A 112 -6.19 -4.59 17.20
N SER A 113 -4.89 -4.81 16.95
CA SER A 113 -4.27 -6.14 17.02
C SER A 113 -4.03 -6.63 18.44
N SER A 114 -3.99 -5.73 19.43
CA SER A 114 -3.83 -6.08 20.85
C SER A 114 -5.00 -6.96 21.34
N PRO A 115 -6.25 -6.47 21.47
CA PRO A 115 -7.39 -7.29 21.87
C PRO A 115 -7.83 -8.31 20.81
N GLY A 116 -7.40 -8.12 19.55
CA GLY A 116 -7.77 -8.97 18.43
C GLY A 116 -9.23 -8.78 18.00
N VAL A 117 -9.59 -9.37 16.86
CA VAL A 117 -10.89 -9.09 16.20
C VAL A 117 -11.83 -10.30 16.23
N LYS A 118 -13.12 -10.03 16.48
CA LYS A 118 -14.20 -11.02 16.47
C LYS A 118 -14.81 -11.17 15.07
N GLY A 119 -15.13 -10.05 14.43
CA GLY A 119 -15.46 -10.04 13.00
C GLY A 119 -14.18 -9.97 12.18
N GLY A 120 -14.15 -10.59 10.99
CA GLY A 120 -12.95 -10.54 10.16
C GLY A 120 -12.57 -9.11 9.78
N ALA A 121 -11.30 -8.75 9.96
CA ALA A 121 -10.79 -7.42 9.63
C ALA A 121 -9.71 -7.54 8.54
N LEU A 122 -9.96 -6.91 7.39
CA LEU A 122 -9.08 -6.95 6.23
C LEU A 122 -8.54 -5.56 5.88
N ILE A 123 -7.23 -5.43 5.75
CA ILE A 123 -6.55 -4.21 5.31
C ILE A 123 -6.03 -4.46 3.90
N VAL A 124 -6.57 -3.79 2.89
CA VAL A 124 -6.06 -3.84 1.52
C VAL A 124 -4.98 -2.78 1.35
N VAL A 125 -3.73 -3.20 1.13
CA VAL A 125 -2.59 -2.28 0.97
C VAL A 125 -2.06 -2.39 -0.45
N GLY A 126 -2.03 -1.26 -1.15
CA GLY A 126 -1.37 -1.16 -2.45
C GLY A 126 0.13 -0.98 -2.28
N GLU A 127 0.91 -2.06 -2.33
CA GLU A 127 2.36 -2.05 -2.15
C GLU A 127 3.08 -1.55 -3.41
N ASP A 128 4.01 -0.62 -3.22
CA ASP A 128 4.75 0.03 -4.30
C ASP A 128 6.28 0.02 -4.10
N TYR A 129 6.78 -0.82 -3.20
CA TYR A 129 8.20 -1.11 -3.10
C TYR A 129 8.80 -1.50 -4.47
N GLY A 130 10.00 -0.97 -4.77
CA GLY A 130 10.71 -1.23 -6.02
C GLY A 130 10.26 -0.33 -7.19
N GLU A 131 9.16 0.40 -7.05
CA GLU A 131 8.58 1.18 -8.15
C GLU A 131 8.97 2.66 -8.09
N GLY A 132 9.06 3.28 -9.28
CA GLY A 132 9.58 4.64 -9.43
C GLY A 132 8.68 5.75 -8.88
N ALA A 133 7.42 5.44 -8.53
CA ALA A 133 6.46 6.38 -7.95
C ALA A 133 6.38 6.29 -6.42
N SER A 134 7.16 5.40 -5.78
CA SER A 134 7.17 5.29 -4.33
C SER A 134 8.00 6.41 -3.71
N VAL A 135 7.45 7.02 -2.65
CA VAL A 135 8.11 8.11 -1.90
C VAL A 135 9.18 7.56 -0.97
N ILE A 136 8.92 6.38 -0.37
CA ILE A 136 9.81 5.72 0.59
C ILE A 136 9.91 4.25 0.19
N GLN A 137 11.13 3.79 -0.07
CA GLN A 137 11.42 2.40 -0.47
C GLN A 137 11.50 1.49 0.78
N GLU A 138 10.37 1.32 1.44
CA GLU A 138 10.16 0.44 2.60
C GLU A 138 8.97 -0.51 2.33
N ARG A 139 8.73 -1.49 3.21
CA ARG A 139 7.73 -2.55 2.98
C ARG A 139 6.74 -2.69 4.13
N THR A 140 5.48 -2.91 3.78
CA THR A 140 4.35 -3.11 4.72
C THR A 140 4.55 -4.30 5.64
N GLN A 141 5.30 -5.31 5.20
CA GLN A 141 5.60 -6.52 5.97
C GLN A 141 6.12 -6.25 7.39
N ALA A 142 6.92 -5.20 7.61
CA ALA A 142 7.40 -4.84 8.93
C ALA A 142 6.26 -4.62 9.95
N TYR A 143 5.12 -4.09 9.51
CA TYR A 143 3.96 -3.82 10.37
C TYR A 143 3.16 -5.08 10.71
N ALA A 144 3.10 -6.04 9.78
CA ALA A 144 2.50 -7.35 10.05
C ALA A 144 3.26 -8.06 11.18
N LEU A 145 4.59 -8.04 11.14
CA LEU A 145 5.45 -8.59 12.19
C LEU A 145 5.30 -7.79 13.50
N LYS A 146 5.44 -6.46 13.44
CA LYS A 146 5.34 -5.56 14.62
C LYS A 146 4.05 -5.78 15.40
N SER A 147 2.92 -5.86 14.70
CA SER A 147 1.59 -5.86 15.33
C SER A 147 0.98 -7.26 15.47
N SER A 148 1.64 -8.29 14.90
CA SER A 148 1.12 -9.67 14.80
C SER A 148 -0.20 -9.72 14.03
N MET A 149 -0.17 -9.26 12.79
CA MET A 149 -1.29 -9.33 11.84
C MET A 149 -0.94 -10.33 10.73
N CYS A 150 -1.90 -11.09 10.22
CA CYS A 150 -1.65 -11.94 9.06
C CYS A 150 -1.30 -11.08 7.83
N LEU A 151 -0.39 -11.55 6.98
CA LEU A 151 0.01 -10.88 5.74
C LEU A 151 -0.17 -11.84 4.56
N LEU A 152 -1.07 -11.46 3.67
CA LEU A 152 -1.40 -12.16 2.44
C LEU A 152 -0.73 -11.39 1.29
N ASP A 153 0.09 -12.06 0.48
CA ASP A 153 0.70 -11.51 -0.74
C ASP A 153 0.37 -12.48 -1.89
N PRO A 154 -0.90 -12.50 -2.35
CA PRO A 154 -1.38 -13.51 -3.28
C PRO A 154 -0.65 -13.44 -4.62
N ARG A 155 -0.52 -14.61 -5.26
CA ARG A 155 -0.12 -14.69 -6.66
C ARG A 155 -1.00 -13.78 -7.54
N PRO A 156 -0.41 -13.01 -8.51
CA PRO A 156 -1.17 -12.15 -9.41
C PRO A 156 -1.97 -12.97 -10.45
N ASP A 157 -3.07 -13.56 -9.98
CA ASP A 157 -4.09 -14.32 -10.70
C ASP A 157 -5.44 -13.99 -10.05
N LEU A 158 -6.45 -13.61 -10.84
CA LEU A 158 -7.70 -13.09 -10.28
C LEU A 158 -8.43 -14.10 -9.39
N ALA A 159 -8.46 -15.37 -9.77
CA ALA A 159 -9.14 -16.39 -8.97
C ALA A 159 -8.43 -16.62 -7.63
N VAL A 160 -7.09 -16.64 -7.62
CA VAL A 160 -6.30 -16.72 -6.39
C VAL A 160 -6.50 -15.48 -5.52
N MET A 161 -6.45 -14.29 -6.10
CA MET A 161 -6.65 -13.03 -5.38
C MET A 161 -8.03 -12.95 -4.72
N VAL A 162 -9.10 -13.30 -5.45
CA VAL A 162 -10.48 -13.36 -4.93
C VAL A 162 -10.59 -14.38 -3.79
N ARG A 163 -10.06 -15.59 -3.99
CA ARG A 163 -10.01 -16.63 -2.96
C ARG A 163 -9.29 -16.14 -1.70
N MET A 164 -8.21 -15.38 -1.85
CA MET A 164 -7.42 -14.88 -0.73
C MET A 164 -8.13 -13.75 0.04
N VAL A 165 -9.00 -12.97 -0.59
CA VAL A 165 -9.90 -12.05 0.14
C VAL A 165 -10.87 -12.84 1.01
N GLU A 166 -11.53 -13.86 0.45
CA GLU A 166 -12.50 -14.68 1.17
C GLU A 166 -11.86 -15.42 2.35
N HIS A 167 -10.70 -16.04 2.12
CA HIS A 167 -9.93 -16.66 3.19
C HIS A 167 -9.30 -15.64 4.13
N GLY A 168 -9.03 -14.40 3.71
CA GLY A 168 -8.49 -13.34 4.56
C GLY A 168 -9.43 -13.00 5.72
N PHE A 169 -10.73 -12.83 5.43
CA PHE A 169 -11.74 -12.63 6.48
C PHE A 169 -11.83 -13.84 7.41
N ARG A 170 -11.93 -15.05 6.85
CA ARG A 170 -12.07 -16.29 7.63
C ARG A 170 -10.82 -16.62 8.45
N LEU A 171 -9.62 -16.36 7.93
CA LEU A 171 -8.35 -16.46 8.64
C LEU A 171 -8.32 -15.48 9.80
N SER A 172 -8.77 -14.25 9.57
CA SER A 172 -8.85 -13.23 10.61
C SER A 172 -9.79 -13.65 11.75
N GLU A 173 -10.95 -14.21 11.42
CA GLU A 173 -11.92 -14.74 12.38
C GLU A 173 -11.38 -15.96 13.14
N ALA A 174 -10.77 -16.92 12.43
CA ALA A 174 -10.25 -18.15 13.01
C ALA A 174 -9.06 -17.92 13.94
N SER A 175 -8.24 -16.91 13.66
CA SER A 175 -7.03 -16.60 14.43
C SER A 175 -7.19 -15.46 15.43
N ASN A 176 -8.31 -14.71 15.39
CA ASN A 176 -8.49 -13.46 16.13
C ASN A 176 -7.45 -12.37 15.78
N MET A 177 -6.75 -12.49 14.64
CA MET A 177 -5.75 -11.54 14.13
C MET A 177 -6.33 -10.73 12.96
N PRO A 178 -6.12 -9.41 12.87
CA PRO A 178 -6.37 -8.69 11.61
C PRO A 178 -5.50 -9.24 10.48
N ALA A 179 -5.98 -9.12 9.24
CA ALA A 179 -5.28 -9.58 8.05
C ALA A 179 -4.97 -8.41 7.09
N ILE A 180 -3.74 -8.31 6.62
CA ILE A 180 -3.33 -7.43 5.53
C ILE A 180 -3.35 -8.23 4.24
N LEU A 181 -4.05 -7.73 3.23
CA LEU A 181 -3.92 -8.13 1.84
C LEU A 181 -3.01 -7.15 1.11
N GLU A 182 -1.76 -7.54 0.93
CA GLU A 182 -0.76 -6.79 0.19
C GLU A 182 -0.95 -7.03 -1.31
N LEU A 183 -1.10 -5.96 -2.09
CA LEU A 183 -1.27 -6.01 -3.53
C LEU A 183 -0.22 -5.11 -4.19
N ARG A 184 0.75 -5.74 -4.85
CA ARG A 184 1.76 -5.03 -5.63
C ARG A 184 1.12 -4.38 -6.86
N ILE A 185 1.79 -3.38 -7.45
CA ILE A 185 1.30 -2.65 -8.62
C ILE A 185 0.83 -3.59 -9.75
N ARG A 186 1.63 -4.60 -10.10
CA ARG A 186 1.28 -5.58 -11.14
C ARG A 186 0.03 -6.38 -10.79
N ALA A 187 -0.18 -6.73 -9.52
CA ALA A 187 -1.38 -7.43 -9.08
C ALA A 187 -2.62 -6.52 -9.13
N CYS A 188 -2.48 -5.23 -8.82
CA CYS A 188 -3.59 -4.28 -8.93
C CYS A 188 -4.09 -4.12 -10.37
N HIS A 189 -3.17 -4.14 -11.35
CA HIS A 189 -3.46 -3.89 -12.77
C HIS A 189 -3.49 -5.15 -13.65
N VAL A 190 -3.26 -6.34 -13.09
CA VAL A 190 -3.39 -7.58 -13.85
C VAL A 190 -4.83 -7.70 -14.34
N ARG A 191 -5.01 -8.12 -15.60
CA ARG A 191 -6.32 -8.41 -16.16
C ARG A 191 -6.48 -9.91 -16.33
N GLY A 192 -7.67 -10.41 -16.02
CA GLY A 192 -7.99 -11.82 -16.11
C GLY A 192 -9.48 -12.06 -15.91
N SER A 193 -9.82 -13.27 -15.49
CA SER A 193 -11.19 -13.68 -15.22
C SER A 193 -11.28 -14.69 -14.10
N PHE A 194 -12.46 -14.78 -13.48
CA PHE A 194 -12.81 -15.82 -12.52
C PHE A 194 -14.33 -16.07 -12.54
N GLU A 195 -14.76 -17.24 -12.09
CA GLU A 195 -16.18 -17.54 -11.89
C GLU A 195 -16.69 -16.79 -10.66
N ALA A 196 -17.67 -15.90 -10.86
CA ALA A 196 -18.20 -15.09 -9.78
C ALA A 196 -19.09 -15.93 -8.86
N SER A 197 -19.14 -15.54 -7.59
CA SER A 197 -20.13 -16.02 -6.62
C SER A 197 -21.13 -14.91 -6.31
N ASP A 198 -22.28 -15.29 -5.77
CA ASP A 198 -23.27 -14.31 -5.32
C ASP A 198 -22.68 -13.38 -4.25
N ASN A 199 -23.02 -12.10 -4.31
CA ASN A 199 -22.71 -11.19 -3.22
C ASN A 199 -23.52 -11.60 -1.99
N LEU A 200 -22.87 -11.64 -0.84
CA LEU A 200 -23.51 -12.02 0.42
C LEU A 200 -23.91 -10.76 1.17
N PRO A 201 -25.21 -10.49 1.39
CA PRO A 201 -25.62 -9.43 2.29
C PRO A 201 -25.08 -9.70 3.71
N PRO A 202 -24.45 -8.72 4.38
CA PRO A 202 -23.92 -8.93 5.72
C PRO A 202 -25.07 -9.19 6.72
N ALA A 203 -24.87 -10.14 7.63
CA ALA A 203 -25.87 -10.50 8.63
C ALA A 203 -26.25 -9.32 9.54
N ILE A 204 -25.30 -8.44 9.80
CA ILE A 204 -25.50 -7.15 10.47
C ILE A 204 -25.00 -6.06 9.52
N SER A 205 -25.89 -5.12 9.20
CA SER A 205 -25.72 -4.17 8.11
C SER A 205 -26.57 -2.91 8.31
N THR A 206 -26.50 -1.94 7.41
CA THR A 206 -27.40 -0.77 7.44
C THR A 206 -28.87 -1.14 7.13
N ARG A 207 -29.13 -2.37 6.69
CA ARG A 207 -30.47 -2.93 6.44
C ARG A 207 -30.94 -3.91 7.51
N ALA A 208 -30.00 -4.47 8.28
CA ALA A 208 -30.24 -5.39 9.39
C ALA A 208 -29.53 -4.84 10.63
N LEU A 209 -30.18 -3.87 11.28
CA LEU A 209 -29.61 -3.14 12.41
C LEU A 209 -29.55 -3.99 13.67
N MET A 210 -28.52 -3.75 14.51
CA MET A 210 -28.49 -4.27 15.87
C MET A 210 -29.40 -3.45 16.76
N GLU A 211 -30.15 -4.11 17.65
CA GLU A 211 -31.03 -3.45 18.61
C GLU A 211 -30.24 -2.76 19.73
N ASN A 212 -29.16 -3.39 20.20
CA ASN A 212 -28.36 -2.94 21.34
C ASN A 212 -26.86 -2.97 21.01
N PRO A 213 -26.04 -2.10 21.63
CA PRO A 213 -24.59 -2.19 21.53
C PRO A 213 -24.07 -3.50 22.15
N ALA A 214 -22.85 -3.89 21.78
CA ALA A 214 -22.20 -5.05 22.38
C ALA A 214 -22.02 -4.82 23.89
N GLY A 215 -22.17 -5.90 24.67
CA GLY A 215 -21.88 -5.87 26.10
C GLY A 215 -20.42 -5.45 26.36
N PHE A 216 -20.22 -4.74 27.46
CA PHE A 216 -18.89 -4.33 27.90
C PHE A 216 -18.02 -5.57 28.23
N ASP A 217 -16.81 -5.62 27.67
CA ASP A 217 -15.78 -6.61 27.99
C ASP A 217 -14.42 -5.92 28.10
N TYR A 218 -13.88 -5.87 29.31
CA TYR A 218 -12.58 -5.24 29.56
C TYR A 218 -11.43 -5.97 28.85
N ASN A 219 -11.54 -7.27 28.57
CA ASN A 219 -10.54 -8.04 27.81
C ASN A 219 -10.48 -7.68 26.32
N LYS A 220 -11.32 -6.75 25.87
CA LYS A 220 -11.33 -6.26 24.49
C LYS A 220 -10.82 -4.84 24.36
N LEU A 221 -10.35 -4.24 25.47
CA LEU A 221 -9.73 -2.92 25.46
C LEU A 221 -8.20 -3.05 25.44
N ALA A 222 -7.53 -2.27 24.60
CA ALA A 222 -6.07 -2.18 24.57
C ALA A 222 -5.51 -1.37 25.76
N HIS A 223 -5.93 -1.70 26.99
CA HIS A 223 -5.63 -0.95 28.19
C HIS A 223 -5.01 -1.86 29.28
N PRO A 224 -3.92 -1.47 29.96
CA PRO A 224 -3.34 -2.27 31.03
C PRO A 224 -4.34 -2.53 32.19
N PRO A 225 -4.33 -3.71 32.83
CA PRO A 225 -3.34 -4.78 32.69
C PRO A 225 -3.70 -5.85 31.64
N VAL A 226 -4.85 -5.80 30.96
CA VAL A 226 -5.26 -6.89 30.04
C VAL A 226 -4.33 -7.06 28.84
N THR A 227 -3.56 -6.03 28.50
CA THR A 227 -2.54 -6.08 27.45
C THR A 227 -1.48 -7.16 27.66
N PHE A 228 -1.14 -7.53 28.90
CA PHE A 228 -0.24 -8.67 29.17
C PHE A 228 -0.87 -10.01 28.81
N ARG A 229 -2.19 -10.15 29.00
CA ARG A 229 -2.92 -11.34 28.56
C ARG A 229 -2.98 -11.38 27.04
N HIS A 230 -3.23 -10.24 26.39
CA HIS A 230 -3.26 -10.14 24.93
C HIS A 230 -1.95 -10.60 24.29
N GLU A 231 -0.81 -10.19 24.86
CA GLU A 231 0.51 -10.62 24.40
C GLU A 231 0.67 -12.15 24.47
N LYS A 232 0.28 -12.78 25.58
CA LYS A 232 0.30 -14.25 25.72
C LYS A 232 -0.61 -14.92 24.69
N LEU A 233 -1.85 -14.43 24.53
CA LEU A 233 -2.79 -14.96 23.55
C LEU A 233 -2.24 -14.92 22.12
N LYS A 234 -1.48 -13.87 21.75
CA LYS A 234 -0.86 -13.79 20.42
C LYS A 234 0.06 -14.99 20.14
N GLY A 235 0.93 -15.31 21.09
CA GLY A 235 1.91 -16.40 20.94
C GLY A 235 1.34 -17.79 21.18
N GLU A 236 0.49 -17.95 22.19
CA GLU A 236 -0.01 -19.24 22.66
C GLU A 236 -1.23 -19.74 21.86
N GLU A 237 -2.04 -18.83 21.32
CA GLU A 237 -3.32 -19.17 20.68
C GLU A 237 -3.44 -18.65 19.24
N ARG A 238 -3.25 -17.34 19.01
CA ARG A 238 -3.59 -16.69 17.75
C ARG A 238 -2.69 -17.08 16.58
N ILE A 239 -1.37 -16.95 16.75
CA ILE A 239 -0.40 -17.34 15.70
C ILE A 239 -0.50 -18.85 15.39
N PRO A 240 -0.59 -19.77 16.39
CA PRO A 240 -0.87 -21.18 16.13
C PRO A 240 -2.18 -21.41 15.37
N ALA A 241 -3.27 -20.73 15.74
CA ALA A 241 -4.55 -20.83 15.04
C ALA A 241 -4.47 -20.35 13.58
N ALA A 242 -3.77 -19.23 13.34
CA ALA A 242 -3.50 -18.75 11.98
C ALA A 242 -2.73 -19.79 11.15
N ARG A 243 -1.63 -20.33 11.67
CA ARG A 243 -0.82 -21.37 11.01
C ARG A 243 -1.63 -22.62 10.68
N LYS A 244 -2.44 -23.08 11.64
CA LYS A 244 -3.34 -24.20 11.44
C LYS A 244 -4.34 -23.93 10.32
N TYR A 245 -4.99 -22.76 10.34
CA TYR A 245 -5.94 -22.39 9.29
C TYR A 245 -5.29 -22.32 7.91
N ILE A 246 -4.08 -21.74 7.82
CA ILE A 246 -3.30 -21.65 6.56
C ILE A 246 -3.01 -23.04 6.00
N ALA A 247 -2.59 -23.98 6.86
CA ALA A 247 -2.27 -25.35 6.48
C ALA A 247 -3.52 -26.15 6.07
N ASP A 248 -4.57 -26.14 6.90
CA ASP A 248 -5.81 -26.89 6.68
C ASP A 248 -6.54 -26.46 5.39
N ASN A 249 -6.40 -25.19 5.01
CA ASN A 249 -7.05 -24.63 3.82
C ASN A 249 -6.13 -24.55 2.59
N HIS A 250 -4.88 -25.02 2.70
CA HIS A 250 -3.90 -24.98 1.61
C HIS A 250 -3.78 -23.57 0.99
N LEU A 251 -3.53 -22.54 1.80
CA LEU A 251 -3.49 -21.17 1.29
C LEU A 251 -2.20 -20.89 0.47
N ASN A 252 -1.10 -21.56 0.82
CA ASN A 252 0.15 -21.52 0.06
C ASN A 252 0.19 -22.66 -0.97
N ASP A 253 0.70 -22.39 -2.16
CA ASP A 253 0.74 -23.37 -3.25
C ASP A 253 2.05 -24.16 -3.23
N LEU A 254 1.96 -25.49 -3.33
CA LEU A 254 3.10 -26.37 -3.56
C LEU A 254 3.07 -26.85 -5.01
N MET A 255 4.04 -26.43 -5.80
CA MET A 255 4.14 -26.80 -7.22
C MET A 255 5.29 -27.79 -7.40
N PRO A 256 5.06 -28.97 -7.98
CA PRO A 256 6.11 -29.94 -8.23
C PRO A 256 7.05 -29.46 -9.36
N GLY A 257 8.21 -30.10 -9.47
CA GLY A 257 9.16 -29.87 -10.55
C GLY A 257 10.11 -31.05 -10.70
N LYS A 258 10.66 -31.24 -11.91
CA LYS A 258 11.53 -32.38 -12.25
C LYS A 258 12.80 -32.47 -11.39
N HIS A 259 13.34 -31.33 -10.96
CA HIS A 259 14.51 -31.24 -10.08
C HIS A 259 14.08 -31.25 -8.61
N ALA A 260 13.53 -32.38 -8.16
CA ALA A 260 12.92 -32.53 -6.83
C ALA A 260 13.89 -32.26 -5.66
N ASP A 261 15.19 -32.43 -5.91
CA ASP A 261 16.30 -32.17 -4.99
C ASP A 261 16.65 -30.68 -4.83
N LEU A 262 16.00 -29.77 -5.56
CA LEU A 262 16.11 -28.32 -5.41
C LEU A 262 14.77 -27.70 -5.06
N GLY A 263 14.75 -26.46 -4.55
CA GLY A 263 13.51 -25.77 -4.24
C GLY A 263 13.63 -24.26 -4.33
N ILE A 264 12.50 -23.60 -4.62
CA ILE A 264 12.37 -22.15 -4.55
C ILE A 264 11.18 -21.82 -3.67
N VAL A 265 11.39 -20.99 -2.65
CA VAL A 265 10.33 -20.36 -1.86
C VAL A 265 10.15 -18.94 -2.39
N VAL A 266 8.93 -18.52 -2.70
CA VAL A 266 8.68 -17.21 -3.33
C VAL A 266 7.47 -16.53 -2.72
N GLN A 267 7.57 -15.22 -2.51
CA GLN A 267 6.41 -14.38 -2.19
C GLN A 267 5.40 -14.42 -3.35
N GLY A 268 4.12 -14.65 -3.08
CA GLY A 268 3.12 -14.85 -4.13
C GLY A 268 3.09 -13.71 -5.17
N GLY A 269 3.17 -12.45 -4.72
CA GLY A 269 3.22 -11.28 -5.60
C GLY A 269 4.37 -11.26 -6.60
N LEU A 270 5.46 -12.02 -6.37
CA LEU A 270 6.62 -12.13 -7.26
C LEU A 270 6.57 -13.32 -8.21
N TYR A 271 5.55 -14.19 -8.09
CA TYR A 271 5.45 -15.44 -8.83
C TYR A 271 5.54 -15.26 -10.35
N ASN A 272 4.81 -14.31 -10.93
CA ASN A 272 4.79 -14.13 -12.39
C ASN A 272 6.17 -13.72 -12.93
N SER A 273 6.90 -12.87 -12.18
CA SER A 273 8.28 -12.49 -12.53
C SER A 273 9.21 -13.69 -12.41
N LEU A 274 9.08 -14.51 -11.36
CA LEU A 274 9.85 -15.74 -11.17
C LEU A 274 9.65 -16.72 -12.33
N ILE A 275 8.40 -17.05 -12.67
CA ILE A 275 8.09 -17.96 -13.78
C ILE A 275 8.69 -17.43 -15.09
N ARG A 276 8.55 -16.13 -15.36
CA ARG A 276 9.11 -15.53 -16.56
C ARG A 276 10.64 -15.63 -16.61
N SER A 277 11.32 -15.48 -15.48
CA SER A 277 12.77 -15.68 -15.37
C SER A 277 13.17 -17.14 -15.54
N LEU A 278 12.43 -18.09 -14.94
CA LEU A 278 12.66 -19.52 -15.13
C LEU A 278 12.49 -19.94 -16.61
N GLN A 279 11.55 -19.33 -17.34
CA GLN A 279 11.44 -19.51 -18.79
C GLN A 279 12.70 -19.06 -19.54
N GLN A 280 13.35 -17.97 -19.13
CA GLN A 280 14.63 -17.55 -19.75
C GLN A 280 15.73 -18.60 -19.56
N LEU A 281 15.69 -19.35 -18.46
CA LEU A 281 16.60 -20.44 -18.16
C LEU A 281 16.17 -21.79 -18.78
N GLY A 282 15.03 -21.86 -19.47
CA GLY A 282 14.46 -23.15 -19.92
C GLY A 282 14.04 -24.07 -18.76
N LEU A 283 13.82 -23.49 -17.58
CA LEU A 283 13.39 -24.14 -16.35
C LEU A 283 11.91 -23.90 -16.05
N ALA A 284 11.17 -23.28 -16.97
CA ALA A 284 9.71 -23.30 -16.96
C ALA A 284 9.20 -23.33 -18.41
N ASP A 285 8.04 -23.93 -18.62
CA ASP A 285 7.41 -23.99 -19.94
C ASP A 285 6.52 -22.77 -20.22
N ALA A 286 5.84 -22.78 -21.37
CA ALA A 286 4.94 -21.69 -21.78
C ALA A 286 3.66 -21.61 -20.94
N PHE A 287 3.28 -22.68 -20.23
CA PHE A 287 2.10 -22.74 -19.36
C PHE A 287 2.43 -22.37 -17.91
N GLY A 288 3.71 -22.17 -17.59
CA GLY A 288 4.18 -21.76 -16.27
C GLY A 288 4.52 -22.93 -15.35
N GLU A 289 4.60 -24.16 -15.88
CA GLU A 289 5.07 -25.30 -15.11
C GLU A 289 6.59 -25.20 -14.89
N SER A 290 7.00 -25.22 -13.63
CA SER A 290 8.40 -25.07 -13.22
C SER A 290 9.13 -26.40 -13.21
N GLY A 291 10.35 -26.42 -13.72
CA GLY A 291 11.29 -27.52 -13.59
C GLY A 291 11.87 -27.67 -12.18
N ILE A 292 11.79 -26.63 -11.34
CA ILE A 292 12.21 -26.65 -9.94
C ILE A 292 10.95 -26.54 -9.05
N PRO A 293 10.76 -27.42 -8.05
CA PRO A 293 9.64 -27.32 -7.13
C PRO A 293 9.54 -25.93 -6.47
N LEU A 294 8.31 -25.40 -6.37
CA LEU A 294 8.02 -24.09 -5.80
C LEU A 294 7.15 -24.22 -4.56
N LEU A 295 7.49 -23.48 -3.51
CA LEU A 295 6.57 -23.12 -2.43
C LEU A 295 6.20 -21.65 -2.60
N VAL A 296 4.98 -21.41 -3.10
CA VAL A 296 4.45 -20.06 -3.32
C VAL A 296 3.71 -19.61 -2.06
N LEU A 297 4.27 -18.61 -1.39
CA LEU A 297 3.74 -18.03 -0.17
C LEU A 297 2.69 -16.96 -0.52
N ASN A 298 1.43 -17.38 -0.67
CA ASN A 298 0.31 -16.44 -0.73
C ASN A 298 0.01 -15.84 0.67
N VAL A 299 0.49 -16.49 1.74
CA VAL A 299 0.55 -15.96 3.10
C VAL A 299 2.01 -15.90 3.54
N THR A 300 2.54 -14.68 3.64
CA THR A 300 3.94 -14.40 3.97
C THR A 300 4.18 -14.18 5.46
N TYR A 301 3.12 -13.95 6.25
CA TYR A 301 3.17 -13.99 7.70
C TYR A 301 1.81 -14.37 8.34
N PRO A 302 1.79 -15.22 9.38
CA PRO A 302 2.92 -16.03 9.86
C PRO A 302 3.24 -17.15 8.86
N LEU A 303 4.53 -17.49 8.72
CA LEU A 303 4.91 -18.72 8.01
C LEU A 303 4.41 -19.96 8.75
N VAL A 304 4.14 -21.04 8.01
CA VAL A 304 3.78 -22.36 8.55
C VAL A 304 5.07 -23.20 8.67
N PRO A 305 5.61 -23.40 9.89
CA PRO A 305 6.90 -24.05 10.08
C PRO A 305 7.00 -25.46 9.52
N GLU A 306 5.93 -26.24 9.64
CA GLU A 306 5.84 -27.62 9.14
C GLU A 306 5.92 -27.63 7.62
N GLN A 307 5.12 -26.80 6.95
CA GLN A 307 5.12 -26.69 5.49
C GLN A 307 6.50 -26.29 4.94
N VAL A 308 7.16 -25.32 5.57
CA VAL A 308 8.51 -24.88 5.15
C VAL A 308 9.55 -25.97 5.42
N ALA A 309 9.50 -26.60 6.59
CA ALA A 309 10.42 -27.68 6.96
C ALA A 309 10.30 -28.86 5.99
N ASP A 310 9.08 -29.33 5.75
CA ASP A 310 8.79 -30.45 4.85
C ASP A 310 9.22 -30.13 3.42
N PHE A 311 9.04 -28.88 2.99
CA PHE A 311 9.55 -28.43 1.70
C PHE A 311 11.07 -28.46 1.65
N CYS A 312 11.79 -28.09 2.70
CA CYS A 312 13.26 -28.02 2.67
C CYS A 312 13.95 -29.38 2.85
N VAL A 313 13.34 -30.36 3.52
CA VAL A 313 13.97 -31.66 3.81
C VAL A 313 14.42 -32.38 2.54
N GLY A 314 15.66 -32.88 2.55
CA GLY A 314 16.23 -33.67 1.45
C GLY A 314 16.68 -32.87 0.22
N LYS A 315 16.50 -31.54 0.21
CA LYS A 315 16.96 -30.68 -0.88
C LYS A 315 18.45 -30.36 -0.73
N ARG A 316 19.17 -30.33 -1.86
CA ARG A 316 20.57 -29.90 -1.95
C ARG A 316 20.73 -28.38 -1.85
N GLY A 317 19.67 -27.62 -2.14
CA GLY A 317 19.66 -26.17 -2.00
C GLY A 317 18.25 -25.60 -2.19
N VAL A 318 17.93 -24.56 -1.42
CA VAL A 318 16.67 -23.81 -1.51
C VAL A 318 16.97 -22.33 -1.69
N LEU A 319 16.32 -21.68 -2.66
CA LEU A 319 16.39 -20.24 -2.87
C LEU A 319 15.12 -19.55 -2.36
N VAL A 320 15.27 -18.53 -1.53
CA VAL A 320 14.18 -17.64 -1.09
C VAL A 320 14.16 -16.41 -1.99
N VAL A 321 13.07 -16.24 -2.73
CA VAL A 321 12.80 -15.08 -3.55
C VAL A 321 11.92 -14.12 -2.75
N GLU A 322 12.60 -13.27 -1.98
CA GLU A 322 12.01 -12.18 -1.18
C GLU A 322 12.53 -10.83 -1.69
N GLU A 323 11.64 -9.95 -2.10
CA GLU A 323 12.00 -8.62 -2.60
C GLU A 323 12.14 -7.61 -1.44
N GLY A 324 13.22 -6.83 -1.45
CA GLY A 324 13.48 -5.76 -0.48
C GLY A 324 14.16 -6.19 0.82
N GLN A 325 14.36 -5.23 1.72
CA GLN A 325 15.12 -5.35 2.97
C GLN A 325 14.30 -4.83 4.17
N PRO A 326 14.51 -5.36 5.39
CA PRO A 326 15.30 -6.56 5.75
C PRO A 326 14.66 -7.87 5.26
N GLU A 327 15.42 -8.91 4.92
CA GLU A 327 14.88 -10.20 4.44
C GLU A 327 14.15 -11.02 5.53
N TYR A 328 12.93 -10.60 5.91
CA TYR A 328 12.14 -11.16 7.00
C TYR A 328 11.81 -12.64 6.81
N ILE A 329 11.50 -13.06 5.58
CA ILE A 329 11.12 -14.44 5.26
C ILE A 329 12.37 -15.31 5.27
N GLU A 330 13.44 -14.88 4.59
CA GLU A 330 14.71 -15.61 4.58
C GLU A 330 15.27 -15.81 6.00
N GLN A 331 15.24 -14.77 6.83
CA GLN A 331 15.69 -14.85 8.23
C GLN A 331 14.85 -15.81 9.09
N ASP A 332 13.52 -15.80 8.92
CA ASP A 332 12.61 -16.70 9.65
C ASP A 332 12.83 -18.16 9.21
N ILE A 333 12.96 -18.41 7.90
CA ILE A 333 13.26 -19.74 7.36
C ILE A 333 14.64 -20.22 7.85
N ALA A 334 15.68 -19.38 7.78
CA ALA A 334 17.01 -19.75 8.26
C ALA A 334 17.00 -20.14 9.74
N THR A 335 16.31 -19.37 10.57
CA THR A 335 16.13 -19.64 12.00
C THR A 335 15.39 -20.96 12.23
N LEU A 336 14.30 -21.18 11.48
CA LEU A 336 13.50 -22.40 11.55
C LEU A 336 14.32 -23.64 11.20
N LEU A 337 15.03 -23.63 10.06
CA LEU A 337 15.83 -24.76 9.60
C LEU A 337 16.91 -25.12 10.62
N ARG A 338 17.60 -24.09 11.16
CA ARG A 338 18.63 -24.32 12.18
C ARG A 338 18.06 -24.92 13.47
N ARG A 339 16.90 -24.42 13.94
CA ARG A 339 16.24 -24.93 15.16
C ARG A 339 15.73 -26.36 15.01
N ARG A 340 15.37 -26.78 13.80
CA ARG A 340 14.94 -28.15 13.48
C ARG A 340 16.08 -29.06 12.99
N ASP A 341 17.31 -28.57 13.02
CA ASP A 341 18.52 -29.26 12.55
C ASP A 341 18.44 -29.75 11.09
N ILE A 342 17.72 -29.02 10.24
CA ILE A 342 17.63 -29.29 8.80
C ILE A 342 18.84 -28.66 8.11
N GLN A 343 19.68 -29.49 7.48
CA GLN A 343 20.98 -29.09 6.91
C GLN A 343 20.89 -28.56 5.47
N THR A 344 19.68 -28.36 4.94
CA THR A 344 19.47 -27.86 3.58
C THR A 344 20.08 -26.46 3.43
N PRO A 345 21.02 -26.24 2.50
CA PRO A 345 21.57 -24.93 2.21
C PRO A 345 20.46 -23.97 1.78
N LEU A 346 20.40 -22.80 2.43
CA LEU A 346 19.47 -21.73 2.13
C LEU A 346 20.20 -20.58 1.44
N HIS A 347 19.64 -20.13 0.32
CA HIS A 347 20.08 -18.98 -0.44
C HIS A 347 18.96 -17.94 -0.52
N GLY A 348 19.32 -16.70 -0.80
CA GLY A 348 18.41 -15.59 -1.00
C GLY A 348 19.22 -14.36 -1.34
N LYS A 349 19.46 -13.47 -0.37
CA LYS A 349 20.23 -12.22 -0.58
C LYS A 349 21.70 -12.40 -0.93
N ASP A 350 22.25 -13.60 -0.75
CA ASP A 350 23.60 -13.94 -1.24
C ASP A 350 23.65 -14.06 -2.78
N LEU A 351 22.53 -14.40 -3.43
CA LEU A 351 22.40 -14.53 -4.88
C LEU A 351 21.50 -13.45 -5.52
N LEU A 352 20.65 -12.81 -4.73
CA LEU A 352 19.70 -11.80 -5.15
C LEU A 352 20.01 -10.44 -4.49
N PRO A 353 19.82 -9.31 -5.19
CA PRO A 353 20.14 -8.01 -4.62
C PRO A 353 19.28 -7.68 -3.40
N ALA A 354 19.88 -6.99 -2.44
CA ALA A 354 19.21 -6.54 -1.23
C ALA A 354 18.12 -5.49 -1.53
N ALA A 355 18.38 -4.58 -2.48
CA ALA A 355 17.50 -3.45 -2.78
C ALA A 355 17.08 -3.43 -4.25
N GLY A 356 15.96 -2.75 -4.49
CA GLY A 356 15.40 -2.53 -5.83
C GLY A 356 14.39 -3.61 -6.23
N GLU A 357 13.73 -3.33 -7.34
CA GLU A 357 12.69 -4.19 -7.90
C GLU A 357 13.27 -5.50 -8.45
N TYR A 358 12.59 -6.61 -8.16
CA TYR A 358 12.87 -7.94 -8.69
C TYR A 358 12.23 -8.11 -10.07
N SER A 359 12.74 -7.32 -11.01
CA SER A 359 12.44 -7.47 -12.44
C SER A 359 12.88 -8.84 -12.97
N VAL A 360 12.34 -9.24 -14.13
CA VAL A 360 12.72 -10.49 -14.81
C VAL A 360 14.23 -10.57 -15.04
N GLU A 361 14.87 -9.45 -15.36
CA GLU A 361 16.31 -9.40 -15.59
C GLU A 361 17.11 -9.66 -14.31
N VAL A 362 16.72 -9.00 -13.20
CA VAL A 362 17.34 -9.17 -11.88
C VAL A 362 17.18 -10.61 -11.39
N LEU A 363 15.97 -11.15 -11.43
CA LEU A 363 15.70 -12.53 -11.04
C LEU A 363 16.45 -13.54 -11.92
N SER A 364 16.53 -13.29 -13.24
CA SER A 364 17.28 -14.19 -14.14
C SER A 364 18.77 -14.24 -13.82
N GLN A 365 19.36 -13.13 -13.34
CA GLN A 365 20.74 -13.12 -12.87
C GLN A 365 20.91 -13.99 -11.63
N GLY A 366 20.11 -13.79 -10.57
CA GLY A 366 20.20 -14.59 -9.35
C GLY A 366 19.92 -16.07 -9.58
N LEU A 367 18.87 -16.39 -10.35
CA LEU A 367 18.54 -17.76 -10.75
C LEU A 367 19.66 -18.41 -11.56
N SER A 368 20.36 -17.67 -12.41
CA SER A 368 21.51 -18.22 -13.17
C SER A 368 22.66 -18.62 -12.26
N HIS A 369 22.91 -17.87 -11.18
CA HIS A 369 23.91 -18.24 -10.17
C HIS A 369 23.45 -19.49 -9.40
N PHE A 370 22.20 -19.51 -8.93
CA PHE A 370 21.63 -20.66 -8.23
C PHE A 370 21.68 -21.93 -9.09
N ALA A 371 21.23 -21.85 -10.34
CA ALA A 371 21.28 -22.96 -11.29
C ALA A 371 22.72 -23.41 -11.58
N SER A 372 23.67 -22.48 -11.73
CA SER A 372 25.08 -22.85 -11.97
C SER A 372 25.71 -23.61 -10.79
N SER A 373 25.24 -23.37 -9.56
CA SER A 373 25.72 -24.07 -8.35
C SER A 373 25.19 -25.50 -8.23
N TYR A 374 24.00 -25.79 -8.77
CA TYR A 374 23.28 -27.03 -8.47
C TYR A 374 22.90 -27.89 -9.68
N LEU A 375 22.72 -27.29 -10.86
CA LEU A 375 22.33 -27.96 -12.08
C LEU A 375 23.52 -28.09 -13.04
N PRO A 376 23.82 -29.30 -13.55
CA PRO A 376 24.89 -29.49 -14.52
C PRO A 376 24.46 -29.01 -15.92
N GLY A 377 25.43 -28.55 -16.71
CA GLY A 377 25.28 -28.41 -18.16
C GLY A 377 24.70 -27.07 -18.67
N PRO A 378 24.12 -27.04 -19.88
CA PRO A 378 23.76 -25.82 -20.63
C PRO A 378 22.51 -25.10 -20.10
N ALA A 379 21.95 -25.51 -18.96
CA ALA A 379 20.70 -24.98 -18.39
C ALA A 379 20.72 -23.46 -18.09
N THR A 380 21.90 -22.82 -18.16
CA THR A 380 22.05 -21.38 -17.97
C THR A 380 22.49 -20.63 -19.23
N GLU A 381 22.77 -21.32 -20.33
CA GLU A 381 23.32 -20.71 -21.55
C GLU A 381 22.34 -19.74 -22.20
N SER A 382 21.06 -20.13 -22.32
CA SER A 382 20.01 -19.27 -22.90
C SER A 382 19.83 -17.97 -22.10
N ALA A 383 19.77 -18.06 -20.77
CA ALA A 383 19.64 -16.90 -19.89
C ALA A 383 20.89 -16.02 -19.93
N LYS A 384 22.08 -16.62 -19.92
CA LYS A 384 23.36 -15.89 -20.04
C LYS A 384 23.46 -15.15 -21.37
N ALA A 385 23.09 -15.80 -22.48
CA ALA A 385 23.06 -15.18 -23.80
C ALA A 385 22.04 -14.03 -23.87
N TRP A 386 20.83 -14.22 -23.31
CA TRP A 386 19.81 -13.18 -23.24
C TRP A 386 20.27 -11.97 -22.42
N LEU A 387 20.87 -12.21 -21.24
CA LEU A 387 21.44 -11.15 -20.39
C LEU A 387 22.60 -10.41 -21.08
N ALA A 388 23.47 -11.14 -21.78
CA ALA A 388 24.55 -10.54 -22.57
C ALA A 388 23.99 -9.65 -23.70
N GLY A 389 23.02 -10.16 -24.47
CA GLY A 389 22.35 -9.41 -25.53
C GLY A 389 21.57 -8.19 -25.03
N ASN A 390 21.04 -8.20 -23.81
CA ASN A 390 20.47 -6.99 -23.19
C ASN A 390 21.54 -5.93 -22.92
N ARG A 391 22.71 -6.33 -22.41
CA ARG A 391 23.84 -5.41 -22.14
C ARG A 391 24.42 -4.85 -23.43
N GLU A 392 24.63 -5.69 -24.43
CA GLU A 392 25.13 -5.29 -25.75
C GLU A 392 24.20 -4.26 -26.40
N ARG A 393 22.89 -4.52 -26.46
CA ARG A 393 21.90 -3.57 -26.99
C ARG A 393 21.91 -2.23 -26.25
N ARG A 394 22.01 -2.25 -24.92
CA ARG A 394 22.12 -1.00 -24.13
C ARG A 394 23.40 -0.23 -24.47
N ALA A 395 24.53 -0.92 -24.63
CA ALA A 395 25.80 -0.31 -25.01
C ALA A 395 25.76 0.26 -26.44
N GLU A 396 25.17 -0.46 -27.39
CA GLU A 396 24.98 0.01 -28.78
C GLU A 396 24.11 1.27 -28.83
N VAL A 397 22.98 1.30 -28.11
CA VAL A 397 22.12 2.48 -28.03
C VAL A 397 22.85 3.64 -27.36
N ALA A 398 23.59 3.39 -26.27
CA ALA A 398 24.37 4.41 -25.60
C ALA A 398 25.47 5.01 -26.51
N ALA A 399 26.11 4.19 -27.34
CA ALA A 399 27.11 4.64 -28.31
C ALA A 399 26.53 5.48 -29.46
N GLN A 400 25.24 5.33 -29.76
CA GLN A 400 24.52 6.14 -30.76
C GLN A 400 24.05 7.51 -30.23
N LEU A 401 24.15 7.75 -28.92
CA LEU A 401 23.69 8.97 -28.28
C LEU A 401 24.89 9.85 -27.90
N ASP A 402 24.93 11.09 -28.41
CA ASP A 402 25.99 12.06 -28.06
C ASP A 402 26.01 12.40 -26.55
N LYS A 403 24.87 12.27 -25.88
CA LYS A 403 24.68 12.51 -24.45
C LYS A 403 23.66 11.53 -23.88
N PRO A 404 23.73 11.19 -22.57
CA PRO A 404 22.69 10.40 -21.92
C PRO A 404 21.31 11.02 -22.13
N LEU A 405 20.28 10.17 -22.22
CA LEU A 405 18.89 10.65 -22.25
C LEU A 405 18.61 11.46 -20.98
N PRO A 406 17.94 12.62 -21.09
CA PRO A 406 17.57 13.40 -19.93
C PRO A 406 16.64 12.58 -19.03
N ILE A 407 16.92 12.59 -17.73
CA ILE A 407 16.01 12.01 -16.74
C ILE A 407 14.66 12.74 -16.81
N ARG A 408 13.56 12.00 -16.59
CA ARG A 408 12.20 12.55 -16.57
C ARG A 408 11.67 12.54 -15.14
N PRO A 409 12.13 13.46 -14.26
CA PRO A 409 11.55 13.56 -12.94
C PRO A 409 10.08 14.02 -13.04
N PRO A 410 9.28 13.76 -12.00
CA PRO A 410 7.96 14.38 -11.86
C PRO A 410 8.06 15.90 -12.00
N SER A 411 7.12 16.51 -12.75
CA SER A 411 7.13 17.95 -13.01
C SER A 411 5.72 18.53 -12.99
N PHE A 412 5.64 19.85 -12.81
CA PHE A 412 4.37 20.57 -12.87
C PHE A 412 3.69 20.41 -14.24
N CYS A 413 2.37 20.28 -14.24
CA CYS A 413 1.56 20.30 -15.45
C CYS A 413 1.83 21.58 -16.28
N ILE A 414 1.61 21.48 -17.59
CA ILE A 414 1.63 22.65 -18.49
C ILE A 414 0.55 23.62 -18.00
N GLY A 415 0.93 24.86 -17.73
CA GLY A 415 0.01 25.87 -17.19
C GLY A 415 -0.36 25.68 -15.72
N CYS A 416 0.43 24.97 -14.92
CA CYS A 416 0.16 24.80 -13.49
C CYS A 416 0.18 26.16 -12.72
N PRO A 417 -0.85 26.46 -11.90
CA PRO A 417 -0.96 27.68 -11.09
C PRO A 417 0.11 27.83 -10.02
N GLU A 418 0.82 26.77 -9.67
CA GLU A 418 1.85 26.82 -8.63
C GLU A 418 3.17 27.40 -9.15
N ARG A 419 3.44 27.30 -10.46
CA ARG A 419 4.70 27.76 -11.07
C ARG A 419 4.98 29.25 -10.81
N PRO A 420 4.03 30.18 -11.00
CA PRO A 420 4.24 31.59 -10.67
C PRO A 420 4.58 31.84 -9.20
N VAL A 421 4.09 31.01 -8.28
CA VAL A 421 4.38 31.15 -6.84
C VAL A 421 5.85 30.82 -6.54
N PHE A 422 6.37 29.73 -7.11
CA PHE A 422 7.79 29.40 -6.97
C PHE A 422 8.70 30.40 -7.69
N SER A 423 8.27 30.96 -8.83
CA SER A 423 8.96 32.09 -9.48
C SER A 423 9.00 33.33 -8.58
N ALA A 424 7.87 33.69 -7.96
CA ALA A 424 7.79 34.81 -7.03
C ALA A 424 8.66 34.60 -5.80
N LEU A 425 8.72 33.37 -5.27
CA LEU A 425 9.61 33.02 -4.17
C LEU A 425 11.09 33.21 -4.55
N LYS A 426 11.47 32.93 -5.81
CA LYS A 426 12.85 33.16 -6.30
C LYS A 426 13.19 34.63 -6.31
N LEU A 427 12.27 35.45 -6.81
CA LEU A 427 12.44 36.91 -6.85
C LEU A 427 12.50 37.48 -5.43
N ALA A 428 11.62 37.05 -4.53
CA ALA A 428 11.66 37.46 -3.13
C ALA A 428 12.99 37.10 -2.44
N GLN A 429 13.56 35.93 -2.74
CA GLN A 429 14.88 35.54 -2.22
C GLN A 429 16.05 36.36 -2.78
N GLN A 430 15.90 37.06 -3.91
CA GLN A 430 16.94 37.99 -4.41
C GLN A 430 17.03 39.24 -3.53
N GLU A 431 15.90 39.71 -3.00
CA GLU A 431 15.84 40.89 -2.12
C GLU A 431 16.10 40.51 -0.66
N LEU A 432 15.44 39.44 -0.19
CA LEU A 432 15.54 39.01 1.19
C LEU A 432 16.85 38.26 1.43
N GLY A 433 17.32 37.44 0.49
CA GLY A 433 18.35 36.43 0.71
C GLY A 433 17.75 35.03 0.94
N PRO A 434 18.59 34.01 1.19
CA PRO A 434 18.13 32.63 1.35
C PRO A 434 17.15 32.46 2.51
N VAL A 435 16.12 31.64 2.29
CA VAL A 435 15.09 31.31 3.28
C VAL A 435 15.02 29.80 3.44
N HIS A 436 14.92 29.32 4.67
CA HIS A 436 14.63 27.92 4.93
C HIS A 436 13.20 27.60 4.52
N VAL A 437 13.05 26.60 3.65
CA VAL A 437 11.76 26.16 3.09
C VAL A 437 11.54 24.69 3.47
N ALA A 438 10.63 24.44 4.40
CA ALA A 438 10.12 23.11 4.66
C ALA A 438 9.00 22.80 3.66
N ALA A 439 9.18 21.78 2.83
CA ALA A 439 8.20 21.36 1.83
C ALA A 439 7.34 20.20 2.36
N ASP A 440 6.17 20.03 1.77
CA ASP A 440 5.24 18.94 2.06
C ASP A 440 5.12 18.00 0.86
N ILE A 441 4.45 16.86 1.04
CA ILE A 441 4.14 15.95 -0.05
C ILE A 441 2.97 16.53 -0.87
N GLY A 442 3.15 16.63 -2.18
CA GLY A 442 2.14 17.13 -3.11
C GLY A 442 2.76 17.69 -4.39
N CYS A 443 1.95 18.27 -5.27
CA CYS A 443 2.45 18.87 -6.51
C CYS A 443 3.51 19.95 -6.26
N HIS A 444 3.37 20.71 -5.18
CA HIS A 444 4.32 21.74 -4.76
C HIS A 444 5.72 21.16 -4.42
N ALA A 445 5.83 19.86 -4.09
CA ALA A 445 7.13 19.21 -3.91
C ALA A 445 7.97 19.22 -5.20
N PHE A 446 7.34 19.34 -6.38
CA PHE A 446 8.07 19.46 -7.64
C PHE A 446 8.84 20.78 -7.77
N GLY A 447 8.57 21.76 -6.90
CA GLY A 447 9.39 22.96 -6.75
C GLY A 447 10.81 22.68 -6.23
N THR A 448 11.07 21.47 -5.73
CA THR A 448 12.42 21.02 -5.32
C THR A 448 13.32 20.67 -6.51
N PHE A 449 12.72 20.38 -7.68
CA PHE A 449 13.46 20.13 -8.91
C PHE A 449 13.77 21.41 -9.67
N GLU A 450 14.69 21.31 -10.63
CA GLU A 450 14.92 22.39 -11.60
C GLU A 450 13.63 22.73 -12.37
N PRO A 451 13.37 24.01 -12.68
CA PRO A 451 14.27 25.15 -12.51
C PRO A 451 14.13 25.87 -11.17
N PHE A 452 13.32 25.38 -10.22
CA PHE A 452 13.04 26.11 -8.98
C PHE A 452 14.06 25.78 -7.88
N SER A 453 14.38 24.50 -7.68
CA SER A 453 15.40 24.05 -6.73
C SER A 453 15.18 24.59 -5.31
N MET A 454 13.92 24.54 -4.84
CA MET A 454 13.50 25.06 -3.54
C MET A 454 13.02 23.97 -2.60
N GLY A 455 13.54 23.95 -1.39
CA GLY A 455 13.15 23.01 -0.35
C GLY A 455 14.37 22.55 0.44
N HIS A 456 14.18 22.33 1.73
CA HIS A 456 15.22 21.85 2.65
C HIS A 456 14.82 20.51 3.29
N SER A 457 13.52 20.21 3.34
CA SER A 457 13.01 18.98 3.95
C SER A 457 11.63 18.63 3.38
N ILE A 458 11.34 17.32 3.28
CA ILE A 458 10.01 16.74 3.03
C ILE A 458 9.87 15.57 4.00
N LEU A 459 8.97 15.67 4.97
CA LEU A 459 8.88 14.71 6.10
C LEU A 459 7.58 13.88 6.09
N GLY A 460 6.66 14.15 5.17
CA GLY A 460 5.37 13.48 5.13
C GLY A 460 4.27 14.40 4.66
N TYR A 461 3.06 13.85 4.58
CA TYR A 461 1.88 14.57 4.13
C TYR A 461 1.20 15.31 5.28
N GLY A 462 1.23 16.64 5.24
CA GLY A 462 0.82 17.52 6.32
C GLY A 462 1.89 17.68 7.42
N MET A 463 3.19 17.62 7.08
CA MET A 463 4.29 17.70 8.04
C MET A 463 5.20 18.92 7.86
N SER A 464 5.03 19.72 6.80
CA SER A 464 5.97 20.81 6.49
C SER A 464 6.04 21.91 7.55
N LEU A 465 4.94 22.22 8.23
CA LEU A 465 4.95 23.19 9.32
C LEU A 465 5.57 22.64 10.59
N ALA A 466 5.43 21.35 10.85
CA ALA A 466 6.04 20.69 11.99
C ALA A 466 7.56 20.53 11.80
N SER A 467 8.00 20.16 10.59
CA SER A 467 9.41 19.85 10.33
C SER A 467 10.36 21.05 10.47
N ARG A 468 9.86 22.28 10.28
CA ARG A 468 10.62 23.51 10.50
C ARG A 468 10.84 23.88 11.98
N ALA A 469 10.12 23.24 12.91
CA ALA A 469 10.11 23.67 14.32
C ALA A 469 11.50 23.58 14.96
N GLY A 470 12.32 22.59 14.57
CA GLY A 470 13.70 22.48 15.03
C GLY A 470 14.66 23.52 14.45
N VAL A 471 14.33 24.10 13.29
CA VAL A 471 15.18 25.08 12.59
C VAL A 471 14.82 26.50 12.99
N SER A 472 13.53 26.79 13.22
CA SER A 472 13.04 28.15 13.41
C SER A 472 13.75 28.92 14.54
N PRO A 473 14.01 28.34 15.74
CA PRO A 473 14.74 29.01 16.81
C PRO A 473 16.23 29.28 16.52
N MET A 474 16.80 28.60 15.52
CA MET A 474 18.21 28.75 15.13
C MET A 474 18.41 29.74 13.98
N MET A 475 17.32 30.35 13.47
CA MET A 475 17.35 31.23 12.32
C MET A 475 17.04 32.67 12.72
N GLN A 476 17.84 33.61 12.21
CA GLN A 476 17.54 35.06 12.31
C GLN A 476 16.37 35.48 11.42
N ARG A 477 16.02 34.65 10.43
CA ARG A 477 14.96 34.89 9.44
C ARG A 477 13.84 33.90 9.66
N ARG A 478 12.60 34.35 9.42
CA ARG A 478 11.42 33.46 9.44
C ARG A 478 11.59 32.32 8.45
N THR A 479 11.24 31.13 8.91
CA THR A 479 11.16 29.93 8.09
C THR A 479 9.85 29.92 7.31
N LEU A 480 9.87 29.34 6.12
CA LEU A 480 8.70 29.15 5.27
C LEU A 480 8.35 27.67 5.24
N SER A 481 7.08 27.34 5.42
CA SER A 481 6.53 26.01 5.19
C SER A 481 5.55 26.07 4.02
N ILE A 482 5.65 25.13 3.10
CA ILE A 482 4.77 25.02 1.94
C ILE A 482 3.93 23.75 2.10
N MET A 483 2.62 23.86 1.93
CA MET A 483 1.68 22.75 2.11
C MET A 483 0.54 22.86 1.09
N GLY A 484 -0.07 21.75 0.70
CA GLY A 484 -1.35 21.74 -0.01
C GLY A 484 -2.53 21.71 0.96
N ASP A 485 -3.72 22.10 0.52
CA ASP A 485 -4.94 21.95 1.33
C ASP A 485 -5.26 20.50 1.71
N GLY A 486 -4.96 19.53 0.84
CA GLY A 486 -5.08 18.11 1.22
C GLY A 486 -4.14 17.73 2.37
N GLY A 487 -2.89 18.21 2.36
CA GLY A 487 -1.94 17.98 3.46
C GLY A 487 -2.39 18.68 4.75
N PHE A 488 -3.02 19.84 4.61
CA PHE A 488 -3.62 20.58 5.72
C PHE A 488 -4.73 19.79 6.42
N TRP A 489 -5.68 19.23 5.65
CA TRP A 489 -6.78 18.43 6.20
C TRP A 489 -6.36 17.04 6.66
N HIS A 490 -5.30 16.48 6.07
CA HIS A 490 -4.81 15.15 6.40
C HIS A 490 -4.16 15.08 7.78
N ASN A 491 -3.12 15.90 8.01
CA ASN A 491 -2.40 15.97 9.30
C ASN A 491 -1.95 17.39 9.68
N GLY A 492 -1.82 18.31 8.71
CA GLY A 492 -1.14 19.59 8.88
C GLY A 492 -1.78 20.52 9.91
N LEU A 493 -3.10 20.41 10.11
CA LEU A 493 -3.81 21.12 11.16
C LEU A 493 -3.31 20.74 12.56
N LEU A 494 -3.21 19.43 12.83
CA LEU A 494 -2.85 18.90 14.14
C LEU A 494 -1.33 18.95 14.39
N THR A 495 -0.54 18.45 13.44
CA THR A 495 0.92 18.33 13.60
C THR A 495 1.62 19.70 13.51
N GLY A 496 1.10 20.56 12.64
CA GLY A 496 1.70 21.85 12.29
C GLY A 496 1.05 23.01 13.04
N VAL A 497 -0.18 23.36 12.68
CA VAL A 497 -0.82 24.61 13.13
C VAL A 497 -1.05 24.62 14.64
N GLN A 498 -1.65 23.56 15.18
CA GLN A 498 -1.88 23.44 16.61
C GLN A 498 -0.56 23.50 17.41
N SER A 499 0.48 22.80 16.95
CA SER A 499 1.80 22.81 17.60
C SER A 499 2.46 24.20 17.56
N ALA A 500 2.40 24.89 16.41
CA ALA A 500 2.96 26.22 16.25
C ALA A 500 2.27 27.25 17.17
N LEU A 501 0.94 27.19 17.26
CA LEU A 501 0.17 28.07 18.15
C LEU A 501 0.46 27.77 19.62
N PHE A 502 0.53 26.50 20.01
CA PHE A 502 0.88 26.09 21.36
C PHE A 502 2.25 26.63 21.80
N ASN A 503 3.23 26.64 20.89
CA ASN A 503 4.58 27.08 21.17
C ASN A 503 4.84 28.58 20.90
N ASN A 504 3.84 29.34 20.44
CA ASN A 504 3.97 30.74 20.03
C ASN A 504 5.07 30.94 18.95
N ASP A 505 5.12 30.05 17.97
CA ASP A 505 6.11 30.09 16.88
C ASP A 505 5.92 31.30 15.94
N ASP A 506 7.02 31.94 15.54
CA ASP A 506 7.03 32.93 14.46
C ASP A 506 7.49 32.31 13.12
N ALA A 507 6.52 31.79 12.36
CA ALA A 507 6.78 31.17 11.07
C ALA A 507 5.67 31.42 10.04
N VAL A 508 5.98 31.21 8.77
CA VAL A 508 5.03 31.41 7.66
C VAL A 508 4.61 30.07 7.08
N LEU A 509 3.31 29.77 7.11
CA LEU A 509 2.71 28.66 6.36
C LEU A 509 2.08 29.20 5.07
N LEU A 510 2.52 28.68 3.93
CA LEU A 510 1.92 28.88 2.62
C LEU A 510 1.09 27.65 2.25
N ILE A 511 -0.23 27.83 2.13
CA ILE A 511 -1.17 26.76 1.76
C ILE A 511 -1.60 26.93 0.29
N PHE A 512 -1.28 25.95 -0.55
CA PHE A 512 -1.81 25.81 -1.90
C PHE A 512 -3.20 25.18 -1.83
N LYS A 513 -4.22 26.04 -1.92
CA LYS A 513 -5.63 25.64 -1.89
C LYS A 513 -6.18 25.50 -3.30
N ASN A 514 -6.33 24.26 -3.76
CA ASN A 514 -6.89 23.94 -5.09
C ASN A 514 -8.25 23.21 -4.98
N GLY A 515 -8.61 22.71 -3.80
CA GLY A 515 -9.89 22.08 -3.49
C GLY A 515 -9.90 20.57 -3.69
N TYR A 516 -8.75 19.91 -3.89
CA TYR A 516 -8.68 18.47 -4.08
C TYR A 516 -7.25 17.89 -3.92
N SER A 517 -7.14 16.63 -3.55
CA SER A 517 -5.85 15.91 -3.51
C SER A 517 -5.34 15.63 -4.93
N SER A 518 -4.57 16.57 -5.47
CA SER A 518 -4.21 16.61 -6.90
C SER A 518 -3.26 15.50 -7.35
N ALA A 519 -2.23 15.20 -6.56
CA ALA A 519 -1.18 14.26 -6.96
C ALA A 519 -1.65 12.80 -7.05
N THR A 520 -2.81 12.49 -6.46
CA THR A 520 -3.29 11.12 -6.21
C THR A 520 -4.61 10.78 -6.91
N GLY A 521 -5.18 11.69 -7.70
CA GLY A 521 -6.43 11.43 -8.44
C GLY A 521 -7.58 12.40 -8.20
N THR A 522 -7.30 13.62 -7.73
CA THR A 522 -8.30 14.70 -7.54
C THR A 522 -9.44 14.33 -6.59
N GLN A 523 -9.11 13.66 -5.48
CA GLN A 523 -10.10 13.33 -4.45
C GLN A 523 -10.64 14.59 -3.77
N ASP A 524 -11.94 14.56 -3.46
CA ASP A 524 -12.60 15.62 -2.72
C ASP A 524 -12.08 15.74 -1.27
N LEU A 525 -12.15 16.97 -0.76
CA LEU A 525 -11.66 17.42 0.53
C LEU A 525 -12.72 18.31 1.19
N ILE A 526 -12.50 18.65 2.45
CA ILE A 526 -13.31 19.67 3.15
C ILE A 526 -13.20 21.04 2.45
N SER A 527 -12.09 21.32 1.76
CA SER A 527 -11.89 22.54 0.95
C SER A 527 -12.49 22.46 -0.46
N THR A 528 -13.13 21.35 -0.84
CA THR A 528 -13.85 21.24 -2.12
C THR A 528 -15.14 22.08 -2.08
N PRO A 529 -15.43 22.89 -3.12
CA PRO A 529 -16.73 23.55 -3.26
C PRO A 529 -17.88 22.53 -3.30
N GLY A 530 -19.06 22.90 -2.79
CA GLY A 530 -20.16 21.94 -2.56
C GLY A 530 -20.64 21.21 -3.82
N ALA A 531 -20.96 19.92 -3.67
CA ALA A 531 -21.38 19.01 -4.74
C ALA A 531 -22.62 19.47 -5.54
N ASN A 532 -23.50 20.30 -4.97
CA ASN A 532 -24.66 20.86 -5.68
C ASN A 532 -24.29 21.96 -6.69
N GLU A 533 -23.10 22.54 -6.61
CA GLU A 533 -22.64 23.58 -7.55
C GLU A 533 -21.74 22.99 -8.66
N ALA A 534 -21.20 21.78 -8.44
CA ALA A 534 -20.29 21.08 -9.35
C ALA A 534 -20.95 20.49 -10.62
N MET A 535 -22.29 20.51 -10.71
CA MET A 535 -23.05 19.97 -11.84
C MET A 535 -23.62 21.02 -12.81
N SER A 536 -23.14 22.27 -12.78
CA SER A 536 -23.55 23.28 -13.77
C SER A 536 -22.57 23.42 -14.94
N ALA A 537 -23.07 23.87 -16.09
CA ALA A 537 -22.37 23.97 -17.37
C ALA A 537 -21.19 24.99 -17.42
N GLU A 538 -20.78 25.58 -16.30
CA GLU A 538 -19.65 26.53 -16.19
C GLU A 538 -18.28 25.86 -15.93
N ARG A 539 -17.99 24.73 -16.58
CA ARG A 539 -16.79 23.88 -16.38
C ARG A 539 -15.40 24.52 -16.61
N MET A 540 -15.29 25.84 -16.77
CA MET A 540 -14.04 26.55 -17.08
C MET A 540 -13.59 27.55 -15.99
N LYS A 541 -14.33 27.72 -14.89
CA LYS A 541 -13.95 28.64 -13.80
C LYS A 541 -13.79 27.90 -12.47
N SER A 542 -12.62 28.06 -11.84
CA SER A 542 -12.38 27.53 -10.49
C SER A 542 -13.28 28.23 -9.46
N GLN A 543 -14.05 27.44 -8.71
CA GLN A 543 -14.87 27.91 -7.59
C GLN A 543 -14.19 27.68 -6.23
N THR A 544 -12.94 27.22 -6.19
CA THR A 544 -12.21 26.93 -4.93
C THR A 544 -12.16 28.13 -3.98
N HIS A 545 -12.23 29.35 -4.51
CA HIS A 545 -12.25 30.59 -3.72
C HIS A 545 -13.55 30.83 -2.93
N THR A 546 -14.65 30.14 -3.24
CA THR A 546 -15.94 30.30 -2.54
C THR A 546 -15.97 29.51 -1.24
N ASN A 547 -15.26 28.38 -1.16
CA ASN A 547 -15.04 27.66 0.09
C ASN A 547 -14.08 28.49 0.96
N THR A 548 -14.42 28.77 2.21
CA THR A 548 -13.57 29.55 3.15
C THR A 548 -13.20 28.75 4.41
N THR A 549 -13.37 27.43 4.36
CA THR A 549 -13.31 26.57 5.56
C THR A 549 -11.92 26.54 6.19
N ILE A 550 -10.85 26.56 5.37
CA ILE A 550 -9.47 26.64 5.89
C ILE A 550 -9.27 27.95 6.64
N GLU A 551 -9.69 29.07 6.04
CA GLU A 551 -9.55 30.40 6.62
C GLU A 551 -10.31 30.51 7.94
N SER A 552 -11.58 30.09 7.98
CA SER A 552 -12.40 30.08 9.19
C SER A 552 -11.83 29.16 10.28
N THR A 553 -11.25 28.01 9.89
CA THR A 553 -10.62 27.07 10.83
C THR A 553 -9.38 27.68 11.47
N LEU A 554 -8.49 28.30 10.66
CA LEU A 554 -7.29 28.97 11.15
C LEU A 554 -7.64 30.13 12.09
N GLN A 555 -8.64 30.93 11.73
CA GLN A 555 -9.15 32.00 12.60
C GLN A 555 -9.71 31.46 13.92
N GLY A 556 -10.49 30.38 13.86
CA GLY A 556 -11.06 29.72 15.04
C GLY A 556 -10.00 29.14 15.99
N LEU A 557 -8.85 28.71 15.46
CA LEU A 557 -7.71 28.27 16.28
C LEU A 557 -6.89 29.42 16.87
N GLY A 558 -7.11 30.66 16.43
CA GLY A 558 -6.40 31.84 16.94
C GLY A 558 -5.22 32.32 16.09
N VAL A 559 -5.15 31.94 14.81
CA VAL A 559 -4.15 32.49 13.89
C VAL A 559 -4.39 33.99 13.69
N GLN A 560 -3.38 34.80 14.02
CA GLN A 560 -3.49 36.26 14.06
C GLN A 560 -3.32 36.93 12.69
N TRP A 561 -2.57 36.30 11.79
CA TRP A 561 -2.28 36.84 10.46
C TRP A 561 -2.59 35.81 9.39
N LEU A 562 -3.47 36.20 8.47
CA LEU A 562 -3.91 35.39 7.35
C LEU A 562 -4.07 36.29 6.12
N ARG A 563 -3.54 35.85 4.97
CA ARG A 563 -3.71 36.57 3.70
C ARG A 563 -3.95 35.59 2.56
N THR A 564 -5.04 35.79 1.84
CA THR A 564 -5.36 35.05 0.61
C THR A 564 -4.79 35.77 -0.60
N VAL A 565 -4.10 35.03 -1.48
CA VAL A 565 -3.52 35.53 -2.73
C VAL A 565 -3.97 34.62 -3.87
N HIS A 566 -4.40 35.23 -4.99
CA HIS A 566 -4.77 34.48 -6.19
C HIS A 566 -3.58 34.42 -7.14
N THR A 567 -3.22 33.22 -7.60
CA THR A 567 -2.00 32.98 -8.41
C THR A 567 -2.03 33.54 -9.84
N TYR A 568 -3.20 33.91 -10.35
CA TYR A 568 -3.42 34.44 -11.70
C TYR A 568 -4.06 35.84 -11.74
N LYS A 569 -4.03 36.60 -10.63
CA LYS A 569 -4.53 37.99 -10.61
C LYS A 569 -3.38 39.00 -10.64
#